data_AF-A0AAX0M1B9-F1
#
_entry.id   AF-A0AAX0M1B9-F1
#
_cell.length_a   1.000
_cell.length_b   1.000
_cell.length_c   1.000
_cell.angle_alpha   90.00
_cell.angle_beta   90.00
_cell.angle_gamma   90.00
#
_symmetry.space_group_name_H-M   'P 1'
#
loop_
_entity.id
_entity.type
_entity.pdbx_description
1 polymer ?
#
loop_
_entity_poly.entity_id
_entity_poly.type
_entity_poly.pdbx_seq_one_letter_code
_entity_poly.pdbx_strand_id
1 'polypeptide(L)'
;MDKKLFRRMFEMQIKKEFGENASFATYEYVHLRKYRRHRVGGRVLGGGPEGKTQLYAIVHQLLTDEERIKVFPGTFDLGNCREIRTELCKYAVLEKEIYNESCTDAHDILRTIKKRTGELLGKEFCVFFEENKSKSLKVLKTLYRFQREYKTLFTLLTPPQKSHKPSYEIRDAYGIEAACEEVEIISDLKSHLSFEIPSERLQSITSTYGQLRSVLDGIEDMLIQQAVSMCDNSQIKFLAIVDYMSTCAENILKFEGRETVQLPLDESFFIYLMQLEFYHHVEANVQVFDAVTTTPLPFVESWRDIGNLMHDIGFENESEQYLHRSIEKLKNDFTSYAGIFIPFYCNLFNREIVTNTYFESIPLFEKLLKVFSHANVQKEIKFTIAISAMALVLAELHKSTPYRPYWYGQHNISGGLVEFLNNVSFNHINLNSPEGSARYWTGRLEYFSYAIIGQARTYEASLKFNRCINNSIMRILDTQDTALLDEKLSLFVSTNGGTVL
;
A
#
# COMPACT_ATOMS: atom_id res chain seq x y z
N MET A 1 -4.39 20.36 21.11
CA MET A 1 -4.81 19.02 21.57
C MET A 1 -4.84 19.00 23.09
N ASP A 2 -5.97 18.66 23.72
CA ASP A 2 -6.08 18.58 25.19
C ASP A 2 -5.44 17.28 25.72
N LYS A 3 -4.17 17.37 26.13
CA LYS A 3 -3.40 16.21 26.62
C LYS A 3 -4.09 15.49 27.79
N LYS A 4 -4.80 16.21 28.67
CA LYS A 4 -5.46 15.60 29.84
C LYS A 4 -6.66 14.76 29.41
N LEU A 5 -7.44 15.27 28.46
CA LEU A 5 -8.57 14.54 27.88
C LEU A 5 -8.10 13.25 27.20
N PHE A 6 -7.12 13.34 26.30
CA PHE A 6 -6.57 12.17 25.59
C PHE A 6 -6.00 11.13 26.56
N ARG A 7 -5.27 11.58 27.58
CA ARG A 7 -4.74 10.71 28.61
C ARG A 7 -5.84 9.94 29.35
N ARG A 8 -6.92 10.64 29.74
CA ARG A 8 -8.08 10.01 30.41
C ARG A 8 -8.80 9.02 29.49
N MET A 9 -8.96 9.36 28.21
CA MET A 9 -9.60 8.47 27.23
C MET A 9 -8.85 7.15 27.07
N PHE A 10 -7.52 7.21 26.88
CA PHE A 10 -6.71 6.01 26.74
C PHE A 10 -6.69 5.15 27.99
N GLU A 11 -6.59 5.79 29.17
CA GLU A 11 -6.62 5.05 30.43
C GLU A 11 -7.97 4.34 30.63
N MET A 12 -9.09 5.01 30.33
CA MET A 12 -10.42 4.39 30.40
C MET A 12 -10.57 3.23 29.42
N GLN A 13 -10.05 3.37 28.20
CA GLN A 13 -10.09 2.31 27.19
C GLN A 13 -9.32 1.08 27.64
N ILE A 14 -8.09 1.27 28.13
CA ILE A 14 -7.23 0.17 28.61
C ILE A 14 -7.84 -0.51 29.82
N LYS A 15 -8.40 0.25 30.77
CA LYS A 15 -9.08 -0.32 31.94
C LYS A 15 -10.32 -1.12 31.58
N LYS A 16 -11.11 -0.63 30.63
CA LYS A 16 -12.29 -1.35 30.13
C LYS A 16 -11.91 -2.70 29.54
N GLU A 17 -10.77 -2.78 28.87
CA GLU A 17 -10.36 -3.95 28.09
C GLU A 17 -9.51 -4.95 28.88
N PHE A 18 -8.67 -4.44 29.78
CA PHE A 18 -7.69 -5.23 30.53
C PHE A 18 -7.90 -5.22 32.04
N GLY A 19 -8.99 -4.60 32.51
CA GLY A 19 -9.38 -4.50 33.92
C GLY A 19 -8.95 -3.19 34.58
N GLU A 20 -9.60 -2.84 35.69
CA GLU A 20 -9.46 -1.54 36.40
C GLU A 20 -8.02 -1.19 36.83
N ASN A 21 -7.16 -2.19 36.99
CA ASN A 21 -5.76 -2.04 37.39
C ASN A 21 -4.81 -1.84 36.19
N ALA A 22 -5.29 -1.98 34.95
CA ALA A 22 -4.47 -1.80 33.77
C ALA A 22 -4.18 -0.31 33.51
N SER A 23 -3.01 -0.02 32.97
CA SER A 23 -2.56 1.33 32.64
C SER A 23 -1.60 1.31 31.45
N PHE A 24 -1.65 2.35 30.60
CA PHE A 24 -0.66 2.48 29.52
C PHE A 24 0.75 2.80 30.02
N ALA A 25 0.88 3.34 31.24
CA ALA A 25 2.15 3.76 31.83
C ALA A 25 2.90 2.59 32.50
N THR A 26 2.89 1.42 31.86
CA THR A 26 3.50 0.19 32.39
C THR A 26 4.41 -0.46 31.34
N TYR A 27 5.45 -1.15 31.82
CA TYR A 27 6.31 -1.99 30.97
C TYR A 27 5.48 -2.99 30.17
N GLU A 28 4.54 -3.67 30.84
CA GLU A 28 3.70 -4.69 30.21
C GLU A 28 2.94 -4.16 29.00
N TYR A 29 2.27 -3.02 29.17
CA TYR A 29 1.46 -2.42 28.10
C TYR A 29 2.32 -2.07 26.89
N VAL A 30 3.49 -1.47 27.10
CA VAL A 30 4.36 -1.02 26.01
C VAL A 30 5.03 -2.19 25.30
N HIS A 31 5.43 -3.22 26.04
CA HIS A 31 6.37 -4.20 25.52
C HIS A 31 5.81 -5.58 25.19
N LEU A 32 4.67 -5.99 25.75
CA LEU A 32 4.18 -7.36 25.58
C LEU A 32 3.25 -7.51 24.37
N ARG A 33 3.40 -8.59 23.60
CA ARG A 33 2.53 -8.96 22.47
C ARG A 33 1.02 -8.87 22.76
N LYS A 34 0.57 -9.23 23.98
CA LYS A 34 -0.86 -9.27 24.35
C LYS A 34 -1.58 -7.92 24.18
N TYR A 35 -0.85 -6.79 24.20
CA TYR A 35 -1.41 -5.45 24.01
C TYR A 35 -1.20 -4.88 22.59
N ARG A 36 -0.50 -5.59 21.69
CA ARG A 36 -0.07 -5.07 20.38
C ARG A 36 -1.24 -4.50 19.57
N ARG A 37 -2.33 -5.26 19.45
CA ARG A 37 -3.54 -4.85 18.75
C ARG A 37 -4.12 -3.52 19.27
N HIS A 38 -4.00 -3.22 20.56
CA HIS A 38 -4.46 -1.95 21.15
C HIS A 38 -3.45 -0.83 20.96
N ARG A 39 -2.16 -1.15 21.00
CA ARG A 39 -1.09 -0.18 20.74
C ARG A 39 -1.13 0.38 19.33
N VAL A 40 -1.52 -0.44 18.36
CA VAL A 40 -1.61 -0.06 16.94
C VAL A 40 -3.05 0.24 16.51
N GLY A 41 -4.05 -0.30 17.21
CA GLY A 41 -5.46 -0.04 16.97
C GLY A 41 -5.91 1.34 17.46
N GLY A 42 -6.85 1.94 16.74
CA GLY A 42 -7.40 3.25 17.07
C GLY A 42 -6.49 4.41 16.66
N ARG A 43 -6.69 4.96 15.45
CA ARG A 43 -6.11 6.25 15.09
C ARG A 43 -6.66 7.32 16.03
N VAL A 44 -5.77 8.06 16.67
CA VAL A 44 -6.12 9.38 17.22
C VAL A 44 -6.39 10.30 16.04
N LEU A 45 -7.61 10.83 15.95
CA LEU A 45 -8.02 11.84 14.97
C LEU A 45 -7.05 13.04 15.03
N GLY A 46 -6.13 13.05 14.08
CA GLY A 46 -5.17 14.13 13.85
C GLY A 46 -5.12 14.45 12.36
N GLY A 47 -6.26 14.74 11.74
CA GLY A 47 -6.44 15.61 10.57
C GLY A 47 -5.53 15.50 9.33
N GLY A 48 -4.72 14.45 9.19
CA GLY A 48 -3.83 14.24 8.05
C GLY A 48 -3.75 12.77 7.64
N PRO A 49 -3.16 12.46 6.46
CA PRO A 49 -3.03 11.10 5.95
C PRO A 49 -2.25 10.16 6.90
N GLU A 50 -1.37 10.72 7.74
CA GLU A 50 -0.42 10.06 8.64
C GLU A 50 -0.99 9.68 10.02
N GLY A 51 -2.03 8.85 10.09
CA GLY A 51 -2.56 8.46 11.39
C GLY A 51 -1.52 7.76 12.25
N LYS A 52 -1.32 8.30 13.45
CA LYS A 52 -0.34 7.82 14.43
C LYS A 52 -0.92 6.67 15.25
N THR A 53 -0.09 5.68 15.58
CA THR A 53 -0.47 4.60 16.50
C THR A 53 -0.72 5.15 17.90
N GLN A 54 -1.56 4.46 18.67
CA GLN A 54 -1.80 4.79 20.07
C GLN A 54 -0.49 4.75 20.88
N LEU A 55 0.39 3.76 20.64
CA LEU A 55 1.69 3.68 21.31
C LEU A 55 2.59 4.88 20.99
N TYR A 56 2.65 5.32 19.74
CA TYR A 56 3.40 6.52 19.37
C TYR A 56 2.91 7.74 20.17
N ALA A 57 1.60 7.97 20.22
CA ALA A 57 1.03 9.10 20.94
C ALA A 57 1.33 9.03 22.44
N ILE A 58 1.21 7.84 23.04
CA ILE A 58 1.49 7.61 24.46
C ILE A 58 2.93 7.98 24.80
N VAL A 59 3.90 7.39 24.11
CA VAL A 59 5.31 7.54 24.47
C VAL A 59 5.81 8.96 24.20
N HIS A 60 5.46 9.54 23.06
CA HIS A 60 5.98 10.85 22.66
C HIS A 60 5.27 12.04 23.31
N GLN A 61 4.03 11.87 23.80
CA GLN A 61 3.22 13.04 24.18
C GLN A 61 2.57 12.94 25.56
N LEU A 62 2.36 11.73 26.09
CA LEU A 62 1.53 11.52 27.28
C LEU A 62 2.30 11.03 28.51
N LEU A 63 3.36 10.23 28.35
CA LEU A 63 4.17 9.75 29.48
C LEU A 63 4.90 10.93 30.17
N THR A 64 4.88 10.94 31.51
CA THR A 64 5.79 11.80 32.28
C THR A 64 7.18 11.17 32.38
N ASP A 65 8.16 11.93 32.86
CA ASP A 65 9.53 11.41 33.04
C ASP A 65 9.57 10.27 34.07
N GLU A 66 8.80 10.34 35.16
CA GLU A 66 8.70 9.28 36.15
C GLU A 66 8.06 8.00 35.57
N GLU A 67 7.07 8.16 34.70
CA GLU A 67 6.41 7.03 34.04
C GLU A 67 7.31 6.41 32.98
N ARG A 68 8.07 7.22 32.25
CA ARG A 68 9.03 6.74 31.27
C ARG A 68 10.08 5.83 31.91
N ILE A 69 10.53 6.14 33.14
CA ILE A 69 11.44 5.26 33.90
C ILE A 69 10.78 3.91 34.24
N LYS A 70 9.48 3.89 34.52
CA LYS A 70 8.74 2.64 34.81
C LYS A 70 8.50 1.79 33.56
N VAL A 71 8.31 2.45 32.42
CA VAL A 71 8.05 1.82 31.13
C VAL A 71 9.34 1.28 30.49
N PHE A 72 10.47 1.95 30.67
CA PHE A 72 11.78 1.58 30.14
C PHE A 72 12.81 1.39 31.27
N PRO A 73 12.63 0.40 32.15
CA PRO A 73 13.48 0.20 33.32
C PRO A 73 14.88 -0.35 32.96
N GLY A 74 15.01 -1.06 31.84
CA GLY A 74 16.25 -1.69 31.40
C GLY A 74 17.26 -0.68 30.86
N THR A 75 18.55 -1.03 30.97
CA THR A 75 19.63 -0.19 30.44
C THR A 75 19.63 -0.18 28.92
N PHE A 76 19.27 -1.32 28.32
CA PHE A 76 19.19 -1.49 26.87
C PHE A 76 17.76 -1.35 26.32
N ASP A 77 16.82 -0.80 27.10
CA ASP A 77 15.47 -0.54 26.58
C ASP A 77 15.48 0.69 25.67
N LEU A 78 15.08 0.50 24.41
CA LEU A 78 14.86 1.61 23.49
C LEU A 78 13.69 2.47 24.01
N GLY A 79 13.94 3.75 24.27
CA GLY A 79 13.02 4.67 24.95
C GLY A 79 13.52 5.14 26.33
N ASN A 80 14.49 4.43 26.90
CA ASN A 80 15.31 4.96 27.98
C ASN A 80 16.31 5.96 27.40
N CYS A 81 15.99 7.26 27.40
CA CYS A 81 16.81 8.30 26.76
C CYS A 81 18.22 8.49 27.35
N ARG A 82 18.60 7.74 28.39
CA ARG A 82 19.95 7.80 28.96
C ARG A 82 20.93 7.06 28.07
N GLU A 83 22.13 7.64 27.95
CA GLU A 83 23.23 6.98 27.26
C GLU A 83 23.79 5.83 28.11
N ILE A 84 24.07 4.70 27.45
CA ILE A 84 24.69 3.55 28.11
C ILE A 84 26.15 3.89 28.36
N ARG A 85 26.60 3.70 29.60
CA ARG A 85 28.00 3.94 29.96
C ARG A 85 28.93 3.07 29.12
N THR A 86 30.06 3.64 28.67
CA THR A 86 30.98 3.01 27.71
C THR A 86 31.43 1.61 28.13
N GLU A 87 31.64 1.37 29.42
CA GLU A 87 32.02 0.05 29.95
C GLU A 87 30.96 -1.04 29.78
N LEU A 88 29.68 -0.64 29.70
CA LEU A 88 28.51 -1.51 29.51
C LEU A 88 28.13 -1.70 28.04
N CYS A 89 28.70 -0.92 27.13
CA CYS A 89 28.46 -0.99 25.68
C CYS A 89 29.09 -2.22 25.02
N LYS A 90 28.71 -3.43 25.47
CA LYS A 90 29.24 -4.72 24.99
C LYS A 90 28.10 -5.72 24.79
N TYR A 91 28.19 -6.53 23.73
CA TYR A 91 27.20 -7.57 23.44
C TYR A 91 26.99 -8.56 24.61
N ALA A 92 28.07 -8.98 25.28
CA ALA A 92 27.98 -9.88 26.43
C ALA A 92 27.18 -9.31 27.62
N VAL A 93 27.17 -7.98 27.79
CA VAL A 93 26.39 -7.34 28.86
C VAL A 93 24.90 -7.33 28.50
N LEU A 94 24.57 -7.06 27.22
CA LEU A 94 23.21 -7.20 26.71
C LEU A 94 22.70 -8.65 26.82
N GLU A 95 23.50 -9.63 26.42
CA GLU A 95 23.18 -11.06 26.54
C GLU A 95 22.85 -11.44 27.99
N LYS A 96 23.63 -10.94 28.95
CA LYS A 96 23.39 -11.14 30.38
C LYS A 96 22.08 -10.50 30.86
N GLU A 97 21.77 -9.28 30.42
CA GLU A 97 20.48 -8.63 30.75
C GLU A 97 19.30 -9.45 30.22
N ILE A 98 19.36 -9.89 28.96
CA ILE A 98 18.31 -10.73 28.34
C ILE A 98 18.16 -12.07 29.07
N TYR A 99 19.27 -12.70 29.45
CA TYR A 99 19.24 -13.94 30.21
C TYR A 99 18.59 -13.75 31.58
N ASN A 100 18.89 -12.65 32.28
CA ASN A 100 18.27 -12.35 33.58
C ASN A 100 16.76 -12.08 33.46
N GLU A 101 16.31 -11.48 32.35
CA GLU A 101 14.91 -11.17 32.11
C GLU A 101 14.08 -12.40 31.70
N SER A 102 14.69 -13.35 30.98
CA SER A 102 13.94 -14.39 30.26
C SER A 102 14.48 -15.81 30.39
N CYS A 103 15.55 -16.01 31.16
CA CYS A 103 16.24 -17.29 31.35
C CYS A 103 16.58 -18.00 30.02
N THR A 104 16.84 -17.25 28.95
CA THR A 104 17.08 -17.76 27.60
C THR A 104 18.43 -17.26 27.09
N ASP A 105 19.25 -18.15 26.53
CA ASP A 105 20.49 -17.75 25.84
C ASP A 105 20.16 -17.03 24.53
N ALA A 106 20.66 -15.81 24.39
CA ALA A 106 20.37 -14.92 23.29
C ALA A 106 21.45 -14.93 22.19
N HIS A 107 22.61 -15.55 22.43
CA HIS A 107 23.82 -15.34 21.60
C HIS A 107 23.56 -15.61 20.10
N ASP A 108 23.03 -16.78 19.77
CA ASP A 108 22.78 -17.18 18.38
C ASP A 108 21.68 -16.36 17.70
N ILE A 109 20.65 -15.99 18.47
CA ILE A 109 19.55 -15.18 17.97
C ILE A 109 20.06 -13.77 17.67
N LEU A 110 20.81 -13.14 18.58
CA LEU A 110 21.40 -11.82 18.39
C LEU A 110 22.39 -11.81 17.22
N ARG A 111 23.21 -12.86 17.07
CA ARG A 111 24.09 -13.03 15.90
C ARG A 111 23.31 -13.05 14.59
N THR A 112 22.19 -13.79 14.56
CA THR A 112 21.32 -13.87 13.39
C THR A 112 20.65 -12.53 13.08
N ILE A 113 20.15 -11.84 14.12
CA ILE A 113 19.53 -10.51 14.00
C ILE A 113 20.52 -9.52 13.41
N LYS A 114 21.74 -9.43 13.95
CA LYS A 114 22.79 -8.53 13.42
C LYS A 114 23.05 -8.75 11.94
N LYS A 115 23.20 -10.01 11.53
CA LYS A 115 23.41 -10.38 10.12
C LYS A 115 22.24 -9.91 9.25
N ARG A 116 21.01 -10.28 9.62
CA ARG A 116 19.82 -9.96 8.83
C ARG A 116 19.50 -8.47 8.81
N THR A 117 19.71 -7.74 9.92
CA THR A 117 19.61 -6.27 9.94
C THR A 117 20.58 -5.65 8.93
N GLY A 118 21.82 -6.15 8.86
CA GLY A 118 22.77 -5.66 7.86
C GLY A 118 22.36 -5.96 6.41
N GLU A 119 21.79 -7.14 6.17
CA GLU A 119 21.22 -7.50 4.86
C GLU A 119 20.04 -6.62 4.44
N LEU A 120 19.19 -6.21 5.39
CA LEU A 120 18.06 -5.31 5.13
C LEU A 120 18.51 -3.87 4.84
N LEU A 121 19.46 -3.36 5.62
CA LEU A 121 19.92 -1.97 5.53
C LEU A 121 21.05 -1.76 4.50
N GLY A 122 21.58 -2.83 3.90
CA GLY A 122 22.70 -2.75 2.95
C GLY A 122 24.04 -2.36 3.58
N LYS A 123 24.14 -2.36 4.92
CA LYS A 123 25.30 -1.94 5.70
C LYS A 123 25.54 -2.89 6.86
N GLU A 124 26.78 -3.33 7.07
CA GLU A 124 27.09 -4.27 8.15
C GLU A 124 26.76 -3.69 9.54
N PHE A 125 26.21 -4.52 10.43
CA PHE A 125 25.82 -4.09 11.78
C PHE A 125 26.99 -3.50 12.58
N CYS A 126 28.21 -4.00 12.37
CA CYS A 126 29.40 -3.51 13.07
C CYS A 126 29.65 -2.01 12.81
N VAL A 127 29.29 -1.51 11.64
CA VAL A 127 29.49 -0.10 11.29
C VAL A 127 28.54 0.79 12.11
N PHE A 128 27.25 0.41 12.20
CA PHE A 128 26.29 1.10 13.10
C PHE A 128 26.73 1.02 14.57
N PHE A 129 27.28 -0.12 14.98
CA PHE A 129 27.76 -0.31 16.34
C PHE A 129 28.92 0.63 16.65
N GLU A 130 29.91 0.78 15.77
CA GLU A 130 31.02 1.71 16.01
C GLU A 130 30.58 3.19 16.00
N GLU A 131 29.58 3.55 15.20
CA GLU A 131 29.02 4.91 15.18
C GLU A 131 28.23 5.24 16.45
N ASN A 132 27.39 4.32 16.93
CA ASN A 132 26.61 4.53 18.15
C ASN A 132 26.32 3.20 18.86
N LYS A 133 27.21 2.84 19.79
CA LYS A 133 27.15 1.57 20.56
C LYS A 133 25.89 1.48 21.41
N SER A 134 25.59 2.58 22.13
CA SER A 134 24.43 2.66 23.02
C SER A 134 23.14 2.39 22.24
N LYS A 135 22.93 3.12 21.15
CA LYS A 135 21.73 2.97 20.32
C LYS A 135 21.64 1.60 19.67
N SER A 136 22.74 1.11 19.10
CA SER A 136 22.77 -0.16 18.41
C SER A 136 22.39 -1.33 19.33
N LEU A 137 22.84 -1.32 20.59
CA LEU A 137 22.47 -2.36 21.56
C LEU A 137 20.98 -2.28 21.96
N LYS A 138 20.43 -1.08 22.10
CA LYS A 138 19.01 -0.90 22.41
C LYS A 138 18.11 -1.40 21.28
N VAL A 139 18.43 -1.03 20.04
CA VAL A 139 17.72 -1.53 18.86
C VAL A 139 17.84 -3.05 18.76
N LEU A 140 19.03 -3.61 19.03
CA LEU A 140 19.25 -5.05 19.02
C LEU A 140 18.38 -5.79 20.06
N LYS A 141 18.22 -5.25 21.28
CA LYS A 141 17.29 -5.80 22.29
C LYS A 141 15.85 -5.76 21.80
N THR A 142 15.41 -4.65 21.21
CA THR A 142 14.07 -4.50 20.64
C THR A 142 13.81 -5.54 19.56
N LEU A 143 14.72 -5.69 18.58
CA LEU A 143 14.60 -6.68 17.51
C LEU A 143 14.60 -8.11 18.06
N TYR A 144 15.38 -8.40 19.10
CA TYR A 144 15.36 -9.70 19.78
C TYR A 144 13.98 -10.04 20.35
N ARG A 145 13.34 -9.07 21.01
CA ARG A 145 11.99 -9.26 21.54
C ARG A 145 10.98 -9.56 20.43
N PHE A 146 10.97 -8.77 19.35
CA PHE A 146 10.07 -9.00 18.22
C PHE A 146 10.35 -10.35 17.52
N GLN A 147 11.62 -10.73 17.32
CA GLN A 147 12.00 -12.00 16.70
C GLN A 147 11.58 -13.22 17.55
N ARG A 148 11.57 -13.09 18.88
CA ARG A 148 11.05 -14.14 19.77
C ARG A 148 9.53 -14.28 19.68
N GLU A 149 8.84 -13.15 19.60
CA GLU A 149 7.38 -13.12 19.49
C GLU A 149 6.91 -13.60 18.12
N TYR A 150 7.68 -13.33 17.07
CA TYR A 150 7.39 -13.68 15.68
C TYR A 150 8.64 -14.20 14.96
N LYS A 151 8.78 -15.53 14.92
CA LYS A 151 9.99 -16.23 14.43
C LYS A 151 10.37 -15.90 12.99
N THR A 152 9.41 -15.48 12.18
CA THR A 152 9.58 -15.13 10.75
C THR A 152 9.71 -13.62 10.53
N LEU A 153 10.02 -12.82 11.56
CA LEU A 153 10.11 -11.36 11.46
C LEU A 153 10.95 -10.89 10.29
N PHE A 154 12.20 -11.36 10.18
CA PHE A 154 13.04 -10.91 9.08
C PHE A 154 12.59 -11.41 7.70
N THR A 155 11.83 -12.51 7.63
CA THR A 155 11.19 -12.91 6.37
C THR A 155 10.10 -11.92 5.98
N LEU A 156 9.28 -11.48 6.95
CA LEU A 156 8.28 -10.43 6.76
C LEU A 156 8.91 -9.08 6.38
N LEU A 157 10.04 -8.73 7.00
CA LEU A 157 10.75 -7.49 6.73
C LEU A 157 11.61 -7.52 5.47
N THR A 158 11.75 -8.67 4.79
CA THR A 158 12.54 -8.77 3.56
C THR A 158 11.81 -8.06 2.42
N PRO A 159 12.47 -7.15 1.68
CA PRO A 159 11.81 -6.41 0.64
C PRO A 159 11.46 -7.33 -0.55
N PRO A 160 10.39 -7.05 -1.28
CA PRO A 160 9.89 -7.93 -2.35
C PRO A 160 10.88 -8.17 -3.49
N GLN A 161 11.81 -7.24 -3.73
CA GLN A 161 12.88 -7.40 -4.72
C GLN A 161 13.81 -8.56 -4.38
N LYS A 162 13.95 -8.90 -3.08
CA LYS A 162 14.77 -10.02 -2.59
C LYS A 162 13.93 -11.27 -2.32
N SER A 163 12.70 -11.11 -1.82
CA SER A 163 11.85 -12.27 -1.47
C SER A 163 11.03 -12.81 -2.64
N HIS A 164 10.88 -12.03 -3.72
CA HIS A 164 9.98 -12.29 -4.85
C HIS A 164 8.51 -12.47 -4.45
N LYS A 165 8.11 -11.90 -3.30
CA LYS A 165 6.78 -12.04 -2.71
C LYS A 165 6.19 -10.66 -2.34
N PRO A 166 5.82 -9.85 -3.35
CA PRO A 166 5.17 -8.58 -3.09
C PRO A 166 3.76 -8.78 -2.54
N SER A 167 3.26 -7.80 -1.77
CA SER A 167 2.03 -7.92 -1.01
C SER A 167 1.46 -6.54 -0.72
N TYR A 168 0.30 -6.23 -1.28
CA TYR A 168 -0.41 -4.98 -1.00
C TYR A 168 -0.89 -4.84 0.46
N GLU A 169 -0.90 -5.95 1.19
CA GLU A 169 -1.38 -5.99 2.57
C GLU A 169 -0.33 -5.53 3.58
N ILE A 170 0.92 -5.26 3.15
CA ILE A 170 1.91 -4.59 4.00
C ILE A 170 1.61 -3.10 3.97
N ARG A 171 0.83 -2.64 4.96
CA ARG A 171 0.41 -1.24 5.10
C ARG A 171 0.73 -0.69 6.47
N ASP A 172 0.88 0.62 6.57
CA ASP A 172 0.93 1.30 7.86
C ASP A 172 -0.46 1.34 8.53
N ALA A 173 -0.60 0.65 9.66
CA ALA A 173 -1.71 0.77 10.61
C ALA A 173 -3.11 0.38 10.09
N TYR A 174 -3.24 -0.30 8.95
CA TYR A 174 -4.50 -0.83 8.43
C TYR A 174 -4.38 -2.30 8.03
N GLY A 175 -4.65 -3.22 8.96
CA GLY A 175 -4.95 -4.60 8.60
C GLY A 175 -6.42 -4.72 8.19
N ILE A 176 -6.69 -5.24 6.98
CA ILE A 176 -7.99 -5.87 6.69
C ILE A 176 -8.01 -7.18 7.51
N GLU A 177 -9.17 -7.63 8.00
CA GLU A 177 -9.39 -8.63 9.07
C GLU A 177 -8.43 -9.83 9.15
N ALA A 178 -7.84 -10.25 8.03
CA ALA A 178 -6.92 -11.39 7.93
C ALA A 178 -5.41 -11.06 7.88
N ALA A 179 -5.00 -9.80 7.70
CA ALA A 179 -3.59 -9.33 7.69
C ALA A 179 -3.16 -8.75 9.04
N CYS A 180 -4.00 -8.91 10.08
CA CYS A 180 -3.88 -8.13 11.30
C CYS A 180 -2.52 -8.32 11.98
N GLU A 181 -2.03 -9.53 12.18
CA GLU A 181 -0.81 -9.70 12.98
C GLU A 181 0.45 -9.13 12.29
N GLU A 182 0.67 -9.38 11.01
CA GLU A 182 1.84 -8.88 10.30
C GLU A 182 1.87 -7.34 10.22
N VAL A 183 0.72 -6.73 9.92
CA VAL A 183 0.58 -5.26 9.89
C VAL A 183 0.77 -4.68 11.29
N GLU A 184 0.18 -5.30 12.31
CA GLU A 184 0.35 -4.91 13.71
C GLU A 184 1.82 -5.00 14.13
N ILE A 185 2.55 -6.05 13.72
CA ILE A 185 3.98 -6.22 14.03
C ILE A 185 4.82 -5.09 13.43
N ILE A 186 4.62 -4.78 12.14
CA ILE A 186 5.38 -3.73 11.47
C ILE A 186 5.09 -2.36 12.10
N SER A 187 3.82 -2.05 12.34
CA SER A 187 3.41 -0.77 12.93
C SER A 187 3.88 -0.61 14.38
N ASP A 188 3.84 -1.67 15.17
CA ASP A 188 4.34 -1.68 16.55
C ASP A 188 5.86 -1.57 16.60
N LEU A 189 6.58 -2.28 15.72
CA LEU A 189 8.04 -2.18 15.62
C LEU A 189 8.47 -0.78 15.19
N LYS A 190 7.79 -0.20 14.20
CA LYS A 190 8.02 1.18 13.78
C LYS A 190 7.80 2.16 14.92
N SER A 191 6.76 1.96 15.73
CA SER A 191 6.49 2.77 16.93
C SER A 191 7.65 2.69 17.92
N HIS A 192 8.17 1.48 18.19
CA HIS A 192 9.31 1.30 19.09
C HIS A 192 10.60 1.97 18.59
N LEU A 193 10.90 1.86 17.30
CA LEU A 193 12.08 2.49 16.69
C LEU A 193 12.05 4.01 16.80
N SER A 194 10.84 4.60 16.87
CA SER A 194 10.69 6.05 16.98
C SER A 194 11.05 6.64 18.35
N PHE A 195 11.11 5.84 19.43
CA PHE A 195 11.06 6.35 20.81
C PHE A 195 12.18 7.31 21.20
N GLU A 196 13.33 7.20 20.55
CA GLU A 196 14.49 8.06 20.80
C GLU A 196 14.89 8.91 19.58
N ILE A 197 14.10 8.87 18.50
CA ILE A 197 14.30 9.76 17.35
C ILE A 197 13.71 11.13 17.72
N PRO A 198 14.42 12.25 17.47
CA PRO A 198 13.90 13.59 17.76
C PRO A 198 12.56 13.85 17.07
N SER A 199 11.63 14.50 17.78
CA SER A 199 10.26 14.75 17.27
C SER A 199 10.23 15.52 15.95
N GLU A 200 11.10 16.51 15.79
CA GLU A 200 11.23 17.29 14.54
C GLU A 200 11.70 16.41 13.39
N ARG A 201 12.65 15.50 13.68
CA ARG A 201 13.16 14.54 12.69
C ARG A 201 12.09 13.53 12.29
N LEU A 202 11.34 13.00 13.26
CA LEU A 202 10.19 12.14 13.00
C LEU A 202 9.16 12.83 12.13
N GLN A 203 8.81 14.08 12.43
CA GLN A 203 7.85 14.85 11.62
C GLN A 203 8.34 15.07 10.19
N SER A 204 9.63 15.36 10.01
CA SER A 204 10.23 15.46 8.67
C SER A 204 10.13 14.14 7.90
N ILE A 205 10.52 13.02 8.53
CA ILE A 205 10.42 11.69 7.89
C ILE A 205 8.95 11.37 7.56
N THR A 206 8.03 11.50 8.51
CA THR A 206 6.63 11.11 8.27
C THR A 206 5.94 12.00 7.25
N SER A 207 6.25 13.30 7.22
CA SER A 207 5.71 14.23 6.22
C SER A 207 6.17 13.87 4.81
N THR A 208 7.48 13.63 4.61
CA THR A 208 8.03 13.34 3.28
C THR A 208 7.57 11.97 2.78
N TYR A 209 7.66 10.93 3.60
CA TYR A 209 7.28 9.57 3.19
C TYR A 209 5.76 9.34 3.18
N GLY A 210 5.02 9.98 4.08
CA GLY A 210 3.56 9.81 4.21
C GLY A 210 2.76 10.43 3.07
N GLN A 211 3.30 11.46 2.40
CA GLN A 211 2.65 12.12 1.26
C GLN A 211 3.07 11.55 -0.09
N LEU A 212 4.18 10.79 -0.14
CA LEU A 212 4.80 10.27 -1.35
C LEU A 212 3.78 9.65 -2.31
N ARG A 213 2.98 8.68 -1.83
CA ARG A 213 2.03 7.96 -2.67
C ARG A 213 0.95 8.88 -3.26
N SER A 214 0.31 9.69 -2.42
CA SER A 214 -0.74 10.61 -2.89
C SER A 214 -0.23 11.64 -3.90
N VAL A 215 1.02 12.10 -3.75
CA VAL A 215 1.64 13.03 -4.67
C VAL A 215 1.92 12.35 -6.01
N LEU A 216 2.47 11.13 -5.99
CA LEU A 216 2.76 10.38 -7.21
C LEU A 216 1.49 10.01 -7.98
N ASP A 217 0.48 9.45 -7.30
CA ASP A 217 -0.81 9.08 -7.91
C ASP A 217 -1.47 10.33 -8.54
N GLY A 218 -1.47 11.47 -7.82
CA GLY A 218 -2.06 12.71 -8.32
C GLY A 218 -1.33 13.32 -9.54
N ILE A 219 0.01 13.23 -9.58
CA ILE A 219 0.80 13.72 -10.72
C ILE A 219 0.61 12.81 -11.94
N GLU A 220 0.61 11.50 -11.73
CA GLU A 220 0.36 10.53 -12.81
C GLU A 220 -0.99 10.76 -13.46
N ASP A 221 -2.06 10.83 -12.67
CA ASP A 221 -3.41 11.07 -13.17
C ASP A 221 -3.46 12.37 -13.97
N MET A 222 -2.88 13.45 -13.44
CA MET A 222 -2.82 14.75 -14.13
C MET A 222 -2.09 14.64 -15.48
N LEU A 223 -0.93 14.00 -15.51
CA LEU A 223 -0.11 13.87 -16.73
C LEU A 223 -0.79 13.01 -17.80
N ILE A 224 -1.44 11.91 -17.40
CA ILE A 224 -2.21 11.08 -18.33
C ILE A 224 -3.40 11.86 -18.89
N GLN A 225 -4.12 12.65 -18.07
CA GLN A 225 -5.21 13.49 -18.58
C GLN A 225 -4.71 14.57 -19.55
N GLN A 226 -3.53 15.15 -19.31
CA GLN A 226 -2.89 16.08 -20.24
C GLN A 226 -2.49 15.39 -21.55
N ALA A 227 -1.91 14.19 -21.49
CA ALA A 227 -1.57 13.42 -22.69
C ALA A 227 -2.81 13.10 -23.54
N VAL A 228 -3.94 12.75 -22.89
CA VAL A 228 -5.22 12.49 -23.56
C VAL A 228 -5.76 13.76 -24.24
N SER A 229 -5.69 14.91 -23.59
CA SER A 229 -6.22 16.17 -24.17
C SER A 229 -5.42 16.66 -25.38
N MET A 230 -4.13 16.34 -25.45
CA MET A 230 -3.21 16.79 -26.51
C MET A 230 -3.11 15.85 -27.71
N CYS A 231 -3.58 14.60 -27.57
CA CYS A 231 -3.40 13.62 -28.61
C CYS A 231 -4.47 13.65 -29.71
N ASP A 232 -5.54 14.45 -29.59
CA ASP A 232 -6.68 14.49 -30.55
C ASP A 232 -7.18 13.08 -30.93
N ASN A 233 -7.30 12.17 -29.96
CA ASN A 233 -7.61 10.74 -30.17
C ASN A 233 -6.59 9.93 -31.02
N SER A 234 -5.42 10.48 -31.33
CA SER A 234 -4.33 9.75 -32.00
C SER A 234 -3.50 8.95 -31.01
N GLN A 235 -3.63 7.62 -31.08
CA GLN A 235 -2.82 6.71 -30.27
C GLN A 235 -1.32 6.91 -30.51
N ILE A 236 -0.88 7.15 -31.75
CA ILE A 236 0.55 7.38 -32.05
C ILE A 236 1.06 8.64 -31.35
N LYS A 237 0.29 9.74 -31.36
CA LYS A 237 0.64 10.96 -30.63
C LYS A 237 0.70 10.71 -29.12
N PHE A 238 -0.30 10.00 -28.57
CA PHE A 238 -0.33 9.66 -27.15
C PHE A 238 0.92 8.88 -26.73
N LEU A 239 1.30 7.85 -27.49
CA LEU A 239 2.50 7.05 -27.20
C LEU A 239 3.78 7.90 -27.21
N ALA A 240 3.93 8.80 -28.18
CA ALA A 240 5.09 9.70 -28.26
C ALA A 240 5.13 10.68 -27.08
N ILE A 241 3.97 11.21 -26.67
CA ILE A 241 3.83 12.08 -25.51
C ILE A 241 4.24 11.34 -24.23
N VAL A 242 3.72 10.14 -24.01
CA VAL A 242 4.01 9.36 -22.80
C VAL A 242 5.48 8.95 -22.72
N ASP A 243 6.11 8.63 -23.86
CA ASP A 243 7.55 8.32 -23.92
C ASP A 243 8.42 9.54 -23.57
N TYR A 244 8.04 10.71 -24.10
CA TYR A 244 8.67 11.98 -23.74
C TYR A 244 8.50 12.31 -22.26
N MET A 245 7.28 12.20 -21.72
CA MET A 245 6.99 12.38 -20.28
C MET A 245 7.82 11.43 -19.42
N SER A 246 7.95 10.17 -19.82
CA SER A 246 8.79 9.18 -19.14
C SER A 246 10.25 9.65 -19.06
N THR A 247 10.81 10.11 -20.19
CA THR A 247 12.17 10.63 -20.26
C THR A 247 12.37 11.86 -19.36
N CYS A 248 11.40 12.78 -19.33
CA CYS A 248 11.43 13.95 -18.46
C CYS A 248 11.38 13.56 -16.99
N ALA A 249 10.51 12.61 -16.62
CA ALA A 249 10.41 12.10 -15.26
C ALA A 249 11.72 11.47 -14.78
N GLU A 250 12.35 10.62 -15.61
CA GLU A 250 13.67 10.04 -15.29
C GLU A 250 14.71 11.14 -15.07
N ASN A 251 14.75 12.15 -15.94
CA ASN A 251 15.73 13.23 -15.84
C ASN A 251 15.54 14.09 -14.58
N ILE A 252 14.30 14.40 -14.20
CA ILE A 252 14.00 15.17 -12.99
C ILE A 252 14.40 14.37 -11.74
N LEU A 253 14.00 13.10 -11.70
CA LEU A 253 14.23 12.22 -10.55
C LEU A 253 15.66 11.67 -10.51
N LYS A 254 16.46 11.87 -11.57
CA LYS A 254 17.86 11.50 -11.59
C LYS A 254 18.66 12.28 -10.54
N PHE A 255 19.55 11.57 -9.87
CA PHE A 255 20.58 12.11 -8.99
C PHE A 255 21.89 11.35 -9.21
N GLU A 256 23.02 12.00 -8.97
CA GLU A 256 24.34 11.41 -9.23
C GLU A 256 24.99 10.95 -7.92
N GLY A 257 25.41 9.67 -7.89
CA GLY A 257 26.45 9.17 -7.00
C GLY A 257 26.26 9.39 -5.49
N ARG A 258 25.02 9.54 -5.00
CA ARG A 258 24.78 9.68 -3.56
C ARG A 258 24.87 8.33 -2.86
N GLU A 259 25.78 8.23 -1.91
CA GLU A 259 25.81 7.13 -0.95
C GLU A 259 24.62 7.22 0.01
N THR A 260 24.25 6.09 0.59
CA THR A 260 23.24 6.04 1.65
C THR A 260 23.67 6.92 2.84
N VAL A 261 22.75 7.75 3.33
CA VAL A 261 23.02 8.67 4.44
C VAL A 261 23.39 7.89 5.70
N GLN A 262 24.44 8.35 6.39
CA GLN A 262 24.86 7.77 7.66
C GLN A 262 23.91 8.21 8.77
N LEU A 263 23.02 7.31 9.19
CA LEU A 263 22.04 7.55 10.24
C LEU A 263 22.22 6.55 11.40
N PRO A 264 21.83 6.92 12.63
CA PRO A 264 21.72 5.98 13.73
C PRO A 264 20.81 4.79 13.38
N LEU A 265 21.09 3.63 13.97
CA LEU A 265 20.41 2.38 13.59
C LEU A 265 18.88 2.42 13.77
N ASP A 266 18.38 3.08 14.82
CA ASP A 266 16.94 3.26 15.04
C ASP A 266 16.29 4.06 13.91
N GLU A 267 16.94 5.14 13.48
CA GLU A 267 16.47 5.99 12.38
C GLU A 267 16.56 5.29 11.02
N SER A 268 17.69 4.68 10.68
CA SER A 268 17.83 3.90 9.43
C SER A 268 16.79 2.80 9.33
N PHE A 269 16.56 2.05 10.41
CA PHE A 269 15.58 0.98 10.41
C PHE A 269 14.14 1.51 10.40
N PHE A 270 13.87 2.64 11.07
CA PHE A 270 12.57 3.31 10.98
C PHE A 270 12.25 3.78 9.56
N ILE A 271 13.19 4.43 8.88
CA ILE A 271 13.05 4.86 7.49
C ILE A 271 12.85 3.65 6.58
N TYR A 272 13.63 2.59 6.75
CA TYR A 272 13.44 1.34 6.01
C TYR A 272 12.02 0.78 6.14
N LEU A 273 11.44 0.77 7.36
CA LEU A 273 10.06 0.32 7.54
C LEU A 273 9.02 1.25 6.90
N MET A 274 9.29 2.56 6.82
CA MET A 274 8.44 3.49 6.06
C MET A 274 8.49 3.21 4.56
N GLN A 275 9.67 2.84 4.04
CA GLN A 275 9.87 2.51 2.62
C GLN A 275 9.30 1.15 2.23
N LEU A 276 9.25 0.21 3.17
CA LEU A 276 8.85 -1.18 2.92
C LEU A 276 7.44 -1.29 2.30
N GLU A 277 6.47 -0.48 2.74
CA GLU A 277 5.14 -0.40 2.13
C GLU A 277 5.23 -0.02 0.64
N PHE A 278 6.04 0.99 0.31
CA PHE A 278 6.22 1.45 -1.06
C PHE A 278 6.88 0.37 -1.93
N TYR A 279 7.91 -0.32 -1.42
CA TYR A 279 8.53 -1.44 -2.15
C TYR A 279 7.54 -2.55 -2.46
N HIS A 280 6.73 -2.94 -1.46
CA HIS A 280 5.66 -3.92 -1.64
C HIS A 280 4.62 -3.47 -2.67
N HIS A 281 4.23 -2.20 -2.63
CA HIS A 281 3.27 -1.63 -3.56
C HIS A 281 3.78 -1.64 -5.02
N VAL A 282 4.99 -1.14 -5.26
CA VAL A 282 5.58 -1.04 -6.60
C VAL A 282 5.74 -2.42 -7.24
N GLU A 283 6.36 -3.37 -6.52
CA GLU A 283 6.55 -4.72 -7.05
C GLU A 283 5.23 -5.47 -7.24
N ALA A 284 4.23 -5.24 -6.37
CA ALA A 284 2.91 -5.84 -6.53
C ALA A 284 2.17 -5.27 -7.75
N ASN A 285 2.29 -3.95 -8.01
CA ASN A 285 1.72 -3.32 -9.20
C ASN A 285 2.30 -3.92 -10.47
N VAL A 286 3.62 -4.11 -10.53
CA VAL A 286 4.26 -4.77 -11.69
C VAL A 286 3.63 -6.15 -11.95
N GLN A 287 3.49 -6.98 -10.91
CA GLN A 287 2.89 -8.31 -11.05
C GLN A 287 1.41 -8.27 -11.47
N VAL A 288 0.62 -7.35 -10.90
CA VAL A 288 -0.78 -7.15 -11.29
C VAL A 288 -0.88 -6.73 -12.75
N PHE A 289 -0.08 -5.74 -13.16
CA PHE A 289 -0.12 -5.20 -14.52
C PHE A 289 0.31 -6.23 -15.56
N ASP A 290 1.36 -6.99 -15.27
CA ASP A 290 1.79 -8.11 -16.11
C ASP A 290 0.66 -9.16 -16.21
N ALA A 291 0.01 -9.51 -15.10
CA ALA A 291 -1.13 -10.44 -15.12
C ALA A 291 -2.34 -9.89 -15.90
N VAL A 292 -2.65 -8.60 -15.75
CA VAL A 292 -3.75 -7.92 -16.44
C VAL A 292 -3.56 -7.95 -17.95
N THR A 293 -2.36 -7.62 -18.43
CA THR A 293 -2.05 -7.44 -19.86
C THR A 293 -1.74 -8.76 -20.56
N THR A 294 -1.16 -9.74 -19.86
CA THR A 294 -0.88 -11.08 -20.44
C THR A 294 -2.12 -11.97 -20.52
N THR A 295 -3.16 -11.71 -19.72
CA THR A 295 -4.42 -12.43 -19.80
C THR A 295 -5.15 -12.09 -21.09
N PRO A 296 -5.40 -13.07 -21.99
CA PRO A 296 -6.02 -12.82 -23.29
C PRO A 296 -7.37 -12.12 -23.19
N LEU A 297 -7.66 -11.30 -24.20
CA LEU A 297 -8.97 -10.72 -24.41
C LEU A 297 -9.85 -11.70 -25.20
N PRO A 298 -11.12 -11.89 -24.83
CA PRO A 298 -12.04 -12.79 -25.53
C PRO A 298 -12.68 -12.15 -26.77
N PHE A 299 -12.19 -10.99 -27.20
CA PHE A 299 -12.74 -10.19 -28.29
C PHE A 299 -11.65 -9.41 -29.04
N VAL A 300 -12.04 -8.85 -30.17
CA VAL A 300 -11.28 -7.84 -30.93
C VAL A 300 -11.85 -6.44 -30.68
N GLU A 301 -11.21 -5.41 -31.24
CA GLU A 301 -11.74 -4.04 -31.22
C GLU A 301 -13.15 -4.00 -31.84
N SER A 302 -14.08 -3.33 -31.15
CA SER A 302 -15.51 -3.23 -31.50
C SER A 302 -16.06 -1.81 -31.32
N TRP A 303 -15.24 -0.77 -31.51
CA TRP A 303 -15.67 0.64 -31.38
C TRP A 303 -16.92 0.97 -32.22
N ARG A 304 -16.96 0.52 -33.48
CA ARG A 304 -18.11 0.77 -34.37
C ARG A 304 -19.38 0.09 -33.88
N ASP A 305 -19.26 -1.11 -33.32
CA ASP A 305 -20.40 -1.86 -32.81
C ASP A 305 -20.98 -1.19 -31.55
N ILE A 306 -20.14 -0.53 -30.74
CA ILE A 306 -20.57 0.27 -29.60
C ILE A 306 -21.37 1.50 -30.06
N GLY A 307 -20.93 2.18 -31.11
CA GLY A 307 -21.67 3.31 -31.69
C GLY A 307 -23.06 2.90 -32.20
N ASN A 308 -23.15 1.76 -32.89
CA ASN A 308 -24.42 1.20 -33.34
C ASN A 308 -25.32 0.81 -32.16
N LEU A 309 -24.76 0.15 -31.15
CA LEU A 309 -25.48 -0.19 -29.91
C LEU A 309 -26.06 1.07 -29.24
N MET A 310 -25.31 2.17 -29.19
CA MET A 310 -25.77 3.44 -28.62
C MET A 310 -26.92 4.06 -29.42
N HIS A 311 -26.88 3.98 -30.74
CA HIS A 311 -28.00 4.41 -31.58
C HIS A 311 -29.26 3.57 -31.29
N ASP A 312 -29.12 2.24 -31.23
CA ASP A 312 -30.23 1.30 -31.03
C ASP A 312 -30.95 1.47 -29.69
N ILE A 313 -30.24 1.95 -28.66
CA ILE A 313 -30.80 2.25 -27.32
C ILE A 313 -31.21 3.72 -27.15
N GLY A 314 -31.13 4.54 -28.20
CA GLY A 314 -31.61 5.92 -28.22
C GLY A 314 -30.63 6.96 -27.64
N PHE A 315 -29.32 6.69 -27.62
CA PHE A 315 -28.27 7.63 -27.20
C PHE A 315 -27.51 8.26 -28.38
N GLU A 316 -28.15 8.37 -29.54
CA GLU A 316 -27.55 8.80 -30.82
C GLU A 316 -26.85 10.18 -30.84
N ASN A 317 -27.17 11.06 -29.88
CA ASN A 317 -26.57 12.39 -29.76
C ASN A 317 -25.52 12.48 -28.64
N GLU A 318 -25.24 11.39 -27.94
CA GLU A 318 -24.28 11.33 -26.85
C GLU A 318 -23.05 10.53 -27.29
N SER A 319 -21.85 11.00 -26.96
CA SER A 319 -20.66 10.17 -27.16
C SER A 319 -20.57 9.13 -26.05
N GLU A 320 -20.22 7.91 -26.43
CA GLU A 320 -19.86 6.79 -25.56
C GLU A 320 -18.80 7.15 -24.51
N GLN A 321 -17.90 8.09 -24.82
CA GLN A 321 -16.85 8.54 -23.92
C GLN A 321 -17.31 9.60 -22.91
N TYR A 322 -18.40 10.31 -23.21
CA TYR A 322 -18.94 11.41 -22.41
C TYR A 322 -20.28 11.08 -21.76
N LEU A 323 -20.87 9.92 -22.06
CA LEU A 323 -22.08 9.44 -21.40
C LEU A 323 -21.74 8.86 -20.02
N HIS A 324 -22.07 9.63 -18.97
CA HIS A 324 -21.94 9.24 -17.57
C HIS A 324 -23.30 8.90 -16.98
N ARG A 325 -23.41 7.75 -16.30
CA ARG A 325 -24.66 7.31 -15.66
C ARG A 325 -24.42 6.71 -14.29
N SER A 326 -25.42 6.80 -13.41
CA SER A 326 -25.38 6.12 -12.12
C SER A 326 -25.48 4.60 -12.30
N ILE A 327 -24.92 3.84 -11.36
CA ILE A 327 -24.92 2.37 -11.38
C ILE A 327 -26.36 1.81 -11.46
N GLU A 328 -27.30 2.42 -10.74
CA GLU A 328 -28.72 2.00 -10.76
C GLU A 328 -29.35 2.19 -12.14
N LYS A 329 -29.08 3.32 -12.81
CA LYS A 329 -29.56 3.56 -14.18
C LYS A 329 -28.96 2.55 -15.14
N LEU A 330 -27.64 2.33 -15.06
CA LEU A 330 -26.94 1.35 -15.90
C LEU A 330 -27.51 -0.06 -15.72
N LYS A 331 -27.74 -0.50 -14.48
CA LYS A 331 -28.40 -1.79 -14.22
C LYS A 331 -29.77 -1.87 -14.92
N ASN A 332 -30.58 -0.83 -14.82
CA ASN A 332 -31.89 -0.78 -15.46
C ASN A 332 -31.78 -0.79 -16.98
N ASP A 333 -30.84 -0.06 -17.56
CA ASP A 333 -30.60 -0.02 -19.00
C ASP A 333 -30.20 -1.41 -19.51
N PHE A 334 -29.21 -2.05 -18.88
CA PHE A 334 -28.74 -3.39 -19.25
C PHE A 334 -29.81 -4.49 -19.05
N THR A 335 -30.74 -4.29 -18.13
CA THR A 335 -31.88 -5.20 -17.92
C THR A 335 -32.98 -4.96 -18.97
N SER A 336 -33.34 -3.70 -19.22
CA SER A 336 -34.50 -3.32 -20.05
C SER A 336 -34.21 -3.50 -21.54
N TYR A 337 -32.97 -3.27 -21.96
CA TYR A 337 -32.51 -3.44 -23.33
C TYR A 337 -31.78 -4.77 -23.56
N ALA A 338 -32.06 -5.81 -22.74
CA ALA A 338 -31.41 -7.11 -22.87
C ALA A 338 -31.52 -7.71 -24.28
N GLY A 339 -32.64 -7.46 -24.98
CA GLY A 339 -32.83 -7.89 -26.37
C GLY A 339 -31.87 -7.25 -27.39
N ILE A 340 -31.22 -6.14 -27.04
CA ILE A 340 -30.21 -5.45 -27.84
C ILE A 340 -28.79 -5.81 -27.36
N PHE A 341 -28.56 -5.81 -26.04
CA PHE A 341 -27.25 -6.15 -25.46
C PHE A 341 -26.84 -7.61 -25.71
N ILE A 342 -27.76 -8.58 -25.64
CA ILE A 342 -27.41 -10.00 -25.86
C ILE A 342 -26.84 -10.21 -27.27
N PRO A 343 -27.51 -9.79 -28.36
CA PRO A 343 -26.92 -9.87 -29.71
C PRO A 343 -25.57 -9.17 -29.84
N PHE A 344 -25.42 -7.99 -29.23
CA PHE A 344 -24.16 -7.25 -29.23
C PHE A 344 -23.02 -8.09 -28.62
N TYR A 345 -23.21 -8.66 -27.43
CA TYR A 345 -22.19 -9.47 -26.78
C TYR A 345 -21.96 -10.82 -27.47
N CYS A 346 -22.98 -11.40 -28.10
CA CYS A 346 -22.81 -12.59 -28.94
C CYS A 346 -21.85 -12.31 -30.10
N ASN A 347 -22.02 -11.16 -30.76
CA ASN A 347 -21.12 -10.71 -31.82
C ASN A 347 -19.71 -10.41 -31.28
N LEU A 348 -19.62 -9.65 -30.19
CA LEU A 348 -18.34 -9.24 -29.58
C LEU A 348 -17.43 -10.45 -29.27
N PHE A 349 -18.00 -11.51 -28.69
CA PHE A 349 -17.25 -12.71 -28.32
C PHE A 349 -17.25 -13.80 -29.40
N ASN A 350 -17.94 -13.58 -30.52
CA ASN A 350 -18.19 -14.58 -31.55
C ASN A 350 -18.69 -15.93 -30.98
N ARG A 351 -19.67 -15.87 -30.06
CA ARG A 351 -20.28 -17.05 -29.42
C ARG A 351 -21.67 -16.72 -28.90
N GLU A 352 -22.52 -17.73 -28.75
CA GLU A 352 -23.86 -17.54 -28.19
C GLU A 352 -23.81 -17.24 -26.67
N ILE A 353 -24.61 -16.28 -26.24
CA ILE A 353 -24.87 -15.97 -24.83
C ILE A 353 -26.32 -16.32 -24.54
N VAL A 354 -26.48 -17.34 -23.70
CA VAL A 354 -27.81 -17.77 -23.25
C VAL A 354 -28.43 -16.67 -22.40
N THR A 355 -29.71 -16.35 -22.65
CA THR A 355 -30.48 -15.33 -21.94
C THR A 355 -30.38 -15.47 -20.41
N ASN A 356 -30.43 -16.70 -19.88
CA ASN A 356 -30.28 -16.94 -18.45
C ASN A 356 -28.91 -16.51 -17.92
N THR A 357 -27.82 -16.84 -18.61
CA THR A 357 -26.46 -16.43 -18.22
C THR A 357 -26.30 -14.91 -18.24
N TYR A 358 -26.95 -14.22 -19.19
CA TYR A 358 -26.98 -12.76 -19.20
C TYR A 358 -27.71 -12.18 -17.98
N PHE A 359 -28.85 -12.74 -17.58
CA PHE A 359 -29.53 -12.24 -16.38
C PHE A 359 -28.80 -12.62 -15.08
N GLU A 360 -28.09 -13.75 -15.04
CA GLU A 360 -27.18 -14.13 -13.95
C GLU A 360 -25.98 -13.18 -13.82
N SER A 361 -25.53 -12.55 -14.92
CA SER A 361 -24.41 -11.60 -14.89
C SER A 361 -24.81 -10.24 -14.32
N ILE A 362 -26.09 -9.82 -14.38
CA ILE A 362 -26.55 -8.47 -13.97
C ILE A 362 -26.16 -8.12 -12.52
N PRO A 363 -26.38 -8.98 -11.50
CA PRO A 363 -25.96 -8.68 -10.14
C PRO A 363 -24.43 -8.56 -9.97
N LEU A 364 -23.68 -9.39 -10.69
CA LEU A 364 -22.21 -9.37 -10.67
C LEU A 364 -21.66 -8.11 -11.36
N PHE A 365 -22.27 -7.73 -12.49
CA PHE A 365 -22.00 -6.48 -13.19
C PHE A 365 -22.22 -5.27 -12.28
N GLU A 366 -23.37 -5.19 -11.60
CA GLU A 366 -23.65 -4.13 -10.63
C GLU A 366 -22.58 -4.08 -9.53
N LYS A 367 -22.19 -5.24 -9.00
CA LYS A 367 -21.20 -5.34 -7.93
C LYS A 367 -19.79 -4.93 -8.39
N LEU A 368 -19.39 -5.31 -9.60
CA LEU A 368 -18.12 -4.89 -10.20
C LEU A 368 -18.08 -3.38 -10.41
N LEU A 369 -19.17 -2.77 -10.91
CA LEU A 369 -19.25 -1.32 -11.03
C LEU A 369 -19.15 -0.60 -9.67
N LYS A 370 -19.71 -1.17 -8.60
CA LYS A 370 -19.55 -0.64 -7.24
C LYS A 370 -18.11 -0.73 -6.76
N VAL A 371 -17.41 -1.84 -7.03
CA VAL A 371 -15.97 -1.98 -6.73
C VAL A 371 -15.17 -0.91 -7.46
N PHE A 372 -15.40 -0.74 -8.76
CA PHE A 372 -14.71 0.25 -9.58
C PHE A 372 -14.99 1.69 -9.12
N SER A 373 -16.26 2.01 -8.86
CA SER A 373 -16.71 3.29 -8.32
C SER A 373 -16.05 3.63 -6.99
N HIS A 374 -15.92 2.64 -6.10
CA HIS A 374 -15.29 2.78 -4.80
C HIS A 374 -13.77 3.00 -4.93
N ALA A 375 -13.10 2.25 -5.80
CA ALA A 375 -11.66 2.38 -6.05
C ALA A 375 -11.28 3.76 -6.64
N ASN A 376 -12.13 4.30 -7.52
CA ASN A 376 -11.88 5.56 -8.23
C ASN A 376 -12.58 6.79 -7.62
N VAL A 377 -13.33 6.62 -6.52
CA VAL A 377 -14.12 7.69 -5.89
C VAL A 377 -15.08 8.38 -6.89
N GLN A 378 -15.65 7.62 -7.82
CA GLN A 378 -16.52 8.13 -8.88
C GLN A 378 -17.98 7.73 -8.63
N LYS A 379 -18.90 8.70 -8.67
CA LYS A 379 -20.35 8.43 -8.51
C LYS A 379 -21.03 8.00 -9.81
N GLU A 380 -20.51 8.46 -10.93
CA GLU A 380 -21.05 8.18 -12.26
C GLU A 380 -20.03 7.42 -13.09
N ILE A 381 -20.50 6.45 -13.86
CA ILE A 381 -19.68 5.54 -14.64
C ILE A 381 -19.84 5.86 -16.12
N LYS A 382 -18.72 5.93 -16.84
CA LYS A 382 -18.71 6.06 -18.30
C LYS A 382 -19.38 4.84 -18.94
N PHE A 383 -20.19 5.07 -19.97
CA PHE A 383 -20.93 3.97 -20.62
C PHE A 383 -20.01 2.90 -21.21
N THR A 384 -18.86 3.27 -21.77
CA THR A 384 -17.81 2.34 -22.24
C THR A 384 -17.28 1.44 -21.12
N ILE A 385 -17.11 1.95 -19.91
CA ILE A 385 -16.73 1.15 -18.73
C ILE A 385 -17.85 0.19 -18.37
N ALA A 386 -19.12 0.61 -18.45
CA ALA A 386 -20.26 -0.27 -18.20
C ALA A 386 -20.33 -1.43 -19.23
N ILE A 387 -20.18 -1.14 -20.52
CA ILE A 387 -20.11 -2.15 -21.57
C ILE A 387 -18.99 -3.15 -21.28
N SER A 388 -17.83 -2.65 -20.86
CA SER A 388 -16.64 -3.45 -20.55
C SER A 388 -16.80 -4.29 -19.28
N ALA A 389 -17.49 -3.77 -18.26
CA ALA A 389 -17.78 -4.49 -17.03
C ALA A 389 -18.70 -5.68 -17.29
N MET A 390 -19.75 -5.48 -18.08
CA MET A 390 -20.62 -6.59 -18.48
C MET A 390 -19.86 -7.59 -19.35
N ALA A 391 -19.01 -7.13 -20.28
CA ALA A 391 -18.16 -8.01 -21.07
C ALA A 391 -17.24 -8.88 -20.18
N LEU A 392 -16.58 -8.27 -19.19
CA LEU A 392 -15.70 -8.96 -18.27
C LEU A 392 -16.44 -10.02 -17.44
N VAL A 393 -17.62 -9.70 -16.92
CA VAL A 393 -18.43 -10.68 -16.17
C VAL A 393 -18.88 -11.84 -17.06
N LEU A 394 -19.35 -11.57 -18.27
CA LEU A 394 -19.78 -12.62 -19.21
C LEU A 394 -18.62 -13.50 -19.68
N ALA A 395 -17.42 -12.95 -19.79
CA ALA A 395 -16.20 -13.69 -20.07
C ALA A 395 -15.83 -14.62 -18.88
N GLU A 396 -15.85 -14.10 -17.65
CA GLU A 396 -15.48 -14.86 -16.45
C GLU A 396 -16.52 -15.93 -16.08
N LEU A 397 -17.80 -15.71 -16.36
CA LEU A 397 -18.84 -16.75 -16.22
C LEU A 397 -18.65 -17.91 -17.20
N HIS A 398 -18.08 -17.64 -18.38
CA HIS A 398 -17.78 -18.68 -19.36
C HIS A 398 -16.51 -19.43 -19.05
N LYS A 399 -15.44 -18.70 -18.73
CA LYS A 399 -14.13 -19.25 -18.40
C LYS A 399 -13.47 -18.36 -17.36
N SER A 400 -13.41 -18.85 -16.12
CA SER A 400 -12.80 -18.10 -15.04
C SER A 400 -11.29 -18.01 -15.21
N THR A 401 -10.75 -16.81 -14.97
CA THR A 401 -9.32 -16.53 -14.92
C THR A 401 -8.87 -16.42 -13.46
N PRO A 402 -8.24 -17.46 -12.88
CA PRO A 402 -7.81 -17.40 -11.50
C PRO A 402 -6.63 -16.43 -11.32
N TYR A 403 -6.79 -15.44 -10.46
CA TYR A 403 -5.75 -14.54 -9.97
C TYR A 403 -5.69 -14.60 -8.45
N ARG A 404 -4.50 -14.87 -7.89
CA ARG A 404 -4.29 -15.02 -6.45
C ARG A 404 -3.11 -14.12 -6.04
N PRO A 405 -3.37 -12.93 -5.47
CA PRO A 405 -2.29 -12.11 -4.94
C PRO A 405 -1.63 -12.83 -3.76
N TYR A 406 -0.33 -12.63 -3.59
CA TYR A 406 0.34 -13.09 -2.38
C TYR A 406 -0.09 -12.24 -1.18
N TRP A 407 -0.37 -12.91 -0.06
CA TRP A 407 -0.72 -12.31 1.22
C TRP A 407 -0.01 -13.10 2.31
N TYR A 408 0.75 -12.40 3.15
CA TYR A 408 1.34 -13.01 4.33
C TYR A 408 0.26 -13.61 5.25
N GLY A 409 0.47 -14.85 5.71
CA GLY A 409 -0.42 -15.50 6.67
C GLY A 409 -1.69 -16.15 6.10
N GLN A 410 -2.01 -15.97 4.81
CA GLN A 410 -3.18 -16.62 4.18
C GLN A 410 -2.79 -17.54 3.02
N HIS A 411 -3.42 -18.72 2.99
CA HIS A 411 -3.20 -19.73 1.96
C HIS A 411 -4.25 -19.74 0.85
N ASN A 412 -5.43 -19.14 1.06
CA ASN A 412 -6.55 -19.17 0.11
C ASN A 412 -7.15 -17.79 -0.06
N ILE A 413 -6.76 -17.11 -1.14
CA ILE A 413 -7.43 -15.90 -1.61
C ILE A 413 -8.15 -16.27 -2.90
N SER A 414 -9.40 -15.83 -2.99
CA SER A 414 -10.31 -16.12 -4.10
C SER A 414 -9.65 -15.92 -5.45
N GLY A 415 -9.77 -16.92 -6.33
CA GLY A 415 -9.11 -16.92 -7.63
C GLY A 415 -9.91 -16.18 -8.71
N GLY A 416 -11.20 -16.43 -8.82
CA GLY A 416 -12.01 -15.91 -9.93
C GLY A 416 -12.75 -14.61 -9.61
N LEU A 417 -13.20 -13.88 -10.64
CA LEU A 417 -13.99 -12.66 -10.49
C LEU A 417 -15.27 -12.92 -9.69
N VAL A 418 -15.99 -14.00 -10.00
CA VAL A 418 -17.26 -14.34 -9.35
C VAL A 418 -17.05 -14.58 -7.85
N GLU A 419 -16.00 -15.33 -7.49
CA GLU A 419 -15.65 -15.61 -6.10
C GLU A 419 -15.26 -14.32 -5.36
N PHE A 420 -14.42 -13.49 -5.98
CA PHE A 420 -14.06 -12.17 -5.45
C PHE A 420 -15.30 -11.31 -5.21
N LEU A 421 -16.14 -11.14 -6.23
CA LEU A 421 -17.35 -10.31 -6.14
C LEU A 421 -18.28 -10.86 -5.07
N ASN A 422 -18.47 -12.17 -4.93
CA ASN A 422 -19.33 -12.73 -3.88
C ASN A 422 -18.84 -12.38 -2.47
N ASN A 423 -17.52 -12.31 -2.26
CA ASN A 423 -16.90 -12.02 -0.96
C ASN A 423 -16.78 -10.52 -0.63
N VAL A 424 -16.81 -9.62 -1.62
CA VAL A 424 -16.70 -8.17 -1.37
C VAL A 424 -17.90 -7.65 -0.57
N SER A 425 -17.60 -6.86 0.46
CA SER A 425 -18.58 -6.08 1.25
C SER A 425 -18.26 -4.58 1.21
N PHE A 426 -19.31 -3.76 1.15
CA PHE A 426 -19.25 -2.29 1.10
C PHE A 426 -19.62 -1.62 2.43
N ASN A 427 -19.65 -2.38 3.53
CA ASN A 427 -20.07 -1.89 4.85
C ASN A 427 -19.03 -0.97 5.52
N HIS A 428 -17.83 -0.87 4.96
CA HIS A 428 -16.72 -0.08 5.50
C HIS A 428 -16.15 0.86 4.44
N ILE A 429 -15.42 1.90 4.88
CA ILE A 429 -14.73 2.85 3.99
C ILE A 429 -13.68 2.13 3.13
N ASN A 430 -13.13 1.00 3.61
CA ASN A 430 -12.27 0.11 2.82
C ASN A 430 -13.06 -1.15 2.44
N LEU A 431 -12.86 -1.66 1.22
CA LEU A 431 -13.43 -2.96 0.82
C LEU A 431 -12.91 -4.06 1.75
N ASN A 432 -13.80 -4.92 2.25
CA ASN A 432 -13.40 -6.12 2.99
C ASN A 432 -12.94 -7.22 2.02
N SER A 433 -11.88 -6.95 1.26
CA SER A 433 -11.31 -7.84 0.25
C SER A 433 -9.83 -7.54 0.06
N PRO A 434 -9.00 -8.53 -0.36
CA PRO A 434 -7.59 -8.27 -0.66
C PRO A 434 -7.43 -7.16 -1.69
N GLU A 435 -6.55 -6.17 -1.41
CA GLU A 435 -6.30 -5.05 -2.31
C GLU A 435 -5.77 -5.54 -3.65
N GLY A 436 -4.90 -6.55 -3.64
CA GLY A 436 -4.36 -7.14 -4.86
C GLY A 436 -5.44 -7.67 -5.80
N SER A 437 -6.49 -8.30 -5.25
CA SER A 437 -7.63 -8.78 -6.04
C SER A 437 -8.47 -7.63 -6.57
N ALA A 438 -8.74 -6.61 -5.74
CA ALA A 438 -9.46 -5.42 -6.18
C ALA A 438 -8.72 -4.71 -7.32
N ARG A 439 -7.41 -4.45 -7.17
CA ARG A 439 -6.56 -3.83 -8.19
C ARG A 439 -6.50 -4.64 -9.48
N TYR A 440 -6.38 -5.96 -9.39
CA TYR A 440 -6.39 -6.82 -10.57
C TYR A 440 -7.72 -6.71 -11.33
N TRP A 441 -8.87 -6.81 -10.65
CA TRP A 441 -10.16 -6.79 -11.33
C TRP A 441 -10.55 -5.40 -11.85
N THR A 442 -10.19 -4.32 -11.15
CA THR A 442 -10.35 -2.96 -11.69
C THR A 442 -9.41 -2.70 -12.87
N GLY A 443 -8.16 -3.15 -12.78
CA GLY A 443 -7.21 -3.06 -13.90
C GLY A 443 -7.63 -3.88 -15.12
N ARG A 444 -8.20 -5.09 -14.92
CA ARG A 444 -8.81 -5.89 -16.00
C ARG A 444 -9.98 -5.17 -16.64
N LEU A 445 -10.85 -4.54 -15.85
CA LEU A 445 -11.96 -3.75 -16.36
C LEU A 445 -11.47 -2.56 -17.20
N GLU A 446 -10.48 -1.82 -16.70
CA GLU A 446 -9.86 -0.73 -17.46
C GLU A 446 -9.25 -1.24 -18.76
N TYR A 447 -8.46 -2.30 -18.71
CA TYR A 447 -7.86 -2.89 -19.90
C TYR A 447 -8.92 -3.33 -20.93
N PHE A 448 -10.04 -3.93 -20.48
CA PHE A 448 -11.18 -4.23 -21.36
C PHE A 448 -11.74 -2.96 -22.02
N SER A 449 -11.89 -1.88 -21.24
CA SER A 449 -12.42 -0.61 -21.73
C SER A 449 -11.54 0.08 -22.75
N TYR A 450 -10.22 -0.01 -22.60
CA TYR A 450 -9.28 0.47 -23.61
C TYR A 450 -9.24 -0.45 -24.83
N ALA A 451 -9.22 -1.77 -24.62
CA ALA A 451 -9.05 -2.71 -25.71
C ALA A 451 -10.28 -2.82 -26.63
N ILE A 452 -11.49 -2.74 -26.07
CA ILE A 452 -12.73 -2.82 -26.86
C ILE A 452 -12.85 -1.66 -27.85
N ILE A 453 -12.17 -0.54 -27.58
CA ILE A 453 -12.13 0.65 -28.45
C ILE A 453 -10.81 0.79 -29.23
N GLY A 454 -9.97 -0.26 -29.28
CA GLY A 454 -8.71 -0.26 -30.04
C GLY A 454 -7.55 0.46 -29.35
N GLN A 455 -7.72 0.85 -28.09
CA GLN A 455 -6.76 1.65 -27.32
C GLN A 455 -5.92 0.83 -26.32
N ALA A 456 -5.80 -0.48 -26.50
CA ALA A 456 -5.01 -1.34 -25.60
C ALA A 456 -3.55 -0.84 -25.40
N ARG A 457 -2.90 -0.34 -26.46
CA ARG A 457 -1.54 0.23 -26.36
C ARG A 457 -1.47 1.51 -25.55
N THR A 458 -2.56 2.28 -25.50
CA THR A 458 -2.68 3.48 -24.67
C THR A 458 -2.60 3.09 -23.20
N TYR A 459 -3.37 2.06 -22.80
CA TYR A 459 -3.30 1.50 -21.44
C TYR A 459 -1.89 1.00 -21.10
N GLU A 460 -1.29 0.19 -21.96
CA GLU A 460 0.07 -0.33 -21.76
C GLU A 460 1.12 0.78 -21.63
N ALA A 461 0.98 1.88 -22.37
CA ALA A 461 1.88 3.02 -22.28
C ALA A 461 1.73 3.75 -20.94
N SER A 462 0.51 3.97 -20.45
CA SER A 462 0.29 4.54 -19.11
C SER A 462 0.94 3.69 -18.02
N LEU A 463 0.83 2.35 -18.12
CA LEU A 463 1.48 1.44 -17.17
C LEU A 463 3.02 1.53 -17.21
N LYS A 464 3.61 1.68 -18.41
CA LYS A 464 5.06 1.87 -18.56
C LYS A 464 5.52 3.17 -17.92
N PHE A 465 4.74 4.24 -18.08
CA PHE A 465 5.01 5.52 -17.45
C PHE A 465 4.96 5.46 -15.92
N ASN A 466 3.91 4.84 -15.35
CA ASN A 466 3.83 4.57 -13.91
C ASN A 466 5.07 3.82 -13.39
N ARG A 467 5.48 2.76 -14.11
CA ARG A 467 6.66 1.95 -13.76
C ARG A 467 7.95 2.79 -13.79
N CYS A 468 8.08 3.68 -14.77
CA CYS A 468 9.23 4.57 -14.90
C CYS A 468 9.38 5.50 -13.68
N ILE A 469 8.29 6.16 -13.28
CA ILE A 469 8.26 7.02 -12.09
C ILE A 469 8.62 6.21 -10.84
N ASN A 470 7.94 5.09 -10.62
CA ASN A 470 8.12 4.27 -9.42
C ASN A 470 9.55 3.74 -9.28
N ASN A 471 10.16 3.27 -10.37
CA ASN A 471 11.56 2.83 -10.37
C ASN A 471 12.53 3.97 -10.04
N SER A 472 12.27 5.18 -10.55
CA SER A 472 13.10 6.34 -10.28
C SER A 472 13.01 6.77 -8.81
N ILE A 473 11.81 6.74 -8.23
CA ILE A 473 11.59 6.99 -6.81
C ILE A 473 12.28 5.94 -5.94
N MET A 474 12.17 4.64 -6.25
CA MET A 474 12.83 3.59 -5.45
C MET A 474 14.34 3.83 -5.32
N ARG A 475 15.01 4.27 -6.41
CA ARG A 475 16.44 4.61 -6.37
C ARG A 475 16.73 5.74 -5.37
N ILE A 476 15.86 6.75 -5.30
CA ILE A 476 15.98 7.83 -4.31
C ILE A 476 15.78 7.27 -2.90
N LEU A 477 14.80 6.39 -2.69
CA LEU A 477 14.52 5.79 -1.39
C LEU A 477 15.72 4.99 -0.85
N ASP A 478 16.44 4.27 -1.72
CA ASP A 478 17.64 3.50 -1.35
C ASP A 478 18.76 4.36 -0.72
N THR A 479 18.75 5.69 -0.93
CA THR A 479 19.70 6.61 -0.30
C THR A 479 19.36 6.94 1.17
N GLN A 480 18.12 6.67 1.61
CA GLN A 480 17.55 7.13 2.89
C GLN A 480 17.61 8.65 3.11
N ASP A 481 17.90 9.43 2.06
CA ASP A 481 18.01 10.88 2.13
C ASP A 481 16.63 11.55 1.99
N THR A 482 16.05 11.89 3.13
CA THR A 482 14.76 12.62 3.19
C THR A 482 14.81 13.96 2.46
N ALA A 483 15.96 14.65 2.48
CA ALA A 483 16.08 15.98 1.87
C ALA A 483 16.13 15.85 0.35
N LEU A 484 16.88 14.87 -0.16
CA LEU A 484 16.86 14.53 -1.59
C LEU A 484 15.46 14.11 -2.05
N LEU A 485 14.77 13.26 -1.28
CA LEU A 485 13.41 12.85 -1.61
C LEU A 485 12.46 14.04 -1.68
N ASP A 486 12.48 14.92 -0.67
CA ASP A 486 11.64 16.12 -0.63
C ASP A 486 11.96 17.10 -1.77
N GLU A 487 13.25 17.33 -2.04
CA GLU A 487 13.72 18.15 -3.16
C GLU A 487 13.21 17.61 -4.50
N LYS A 488 13.37 16.30 -4.73
CA LYS A 488 12.99 15.66 -5.99
C LYS A 488 11.49 15.56 -6.18
N LEU A 489 10.74 15.27 -5.12
CA LEU A 489 9.27 15.32 -5.17
C LEU A 489 8.77 16.74 -5.40
N SER A 490 9.34 17.73 -4.73
CA SER A 490 8.97 19.14 -4.92
C SER A 490 9.30 19.63 -6.33
N LEU A 491 10.45 19.22 -6.87
CA LEU A 491 10.81 19.50 -8.26
C LEU A 491 9.86 18.79 -9.22
N PHE A 492 9.53 17.53 -8.96
CA PHE A 492 8.57 16.78 -9.75
C PHE A 492 7.18 17.43 -9.71
N VAL A 493 6.66 17.83 -8.55
CA VAL A 493 5.39 18.58 -8.43
C VAL A 493 5.46 19.93 -9.15
N SER A 494 6.47 20.75 -8.90
CA SER A 494 6.57 22.11 -9.45
C SER A 494 6.76 22.14 -10.96
N THR A 495 7.34 21.07 -11.50
CA THR A 495 7.43 20.87 -12.94
C THR A 495 6.19 20.19 -13.51
N ASN A 496 5.12 19.94 -12.76
CA ASN A 496 4.02 19.06 -13.20
C ASN A 496 4.52 17.68 -13.68
N GLY A 497 5.66 17.21 -13.17
CA GLY A 497 6.33 15.95 -13.49
C GLY A 497 7.23 15.98 -14.72
N GLY A 498 7.57 17.16 -15.25
CA GLY A 498 8.35 17.26 -16.52
C GLY A 498 8.63 18.65 -17.09
N THR A 499 7.90 19.65 -16.65
CA THR A 499 7.74 21.01 -17.19
C THR A 499 7.42 21.00 -18.67
N VAL A 500 6.11 21.02 -18.96
CA VAL A 500 5.50 21.59 -20.17
C VAL A 500 5.60 20.68 -21.41
N LEU A 501 4.51 19.97 -21.68
CA LEU A 501 3.99 19.93 -23.04
C LEU A 501 3.43 21.29 -23.45
#